data_AF-M6D4R1-F1
#
_entry.id   AF-M6D4R1-F1
#
_cell.length_a   1.000
_cell.length_b   1.000
_cell.length_c   1.000
_cell.angle_alpha   90.00
_cell.angle_beta   90.00
_cell.angle_gamma   90.00
#
_symmetry.space_group_name_H-M   'P 1'
#
loop_
_entity.id
_entity.type
_entity.pdbx_description
1 polymer ?
#
loop_
_entity_poly.entity_id
_entity_poly.type
_entity_poly.pdbx_seq_one_letter_code
_entity_poly.pdbx_strand_id
1 'polypeptide(L)'
;MKNARPVRRFLKDFVFRLFGSVFVPFILFPQSPLVPTDFSDVYDFYKKGNYDTLVKVSRTALRKEEVDYRILLLYTAAEKDPEEIDKTLRSIYEKKESHPGIFYNAVFLFLERCLVLGDEPSGIYWGKIFIENGTSSVRYAEGLYTYACILYEAGKFPEAKQILSKLKESKSTEKLAKKIRILELNIEKKMEAQT
;
A
#
# COMPACT_ATOMS: atom_id res chain seq x y z
N MET A 1 4.86 -64.78 -21.63
CA MET A 1 5.55 -65.69 -20.68
C MET A 1 6.49 -64.90 -19.80
N LYS A 2 6.62 -65.33 -18.54
CA LYS A 2 7.16 -64.61 -17.39
C LYS A 2 8.70 -64.40 -17.44
N ASN A 3 9.11 -63.21 -17.00
CA ASN A 3 10.28 -62.80 -16.20
C ASN A 3 11.62 -63.54 -16.33
N ALA A 4 12.70 -62.76 -16.53
CA ALA A 4 13.89 -62.78 -15.66
C ALA A 4 14.88 -61.63 -15.97
N ARG A 5 14.95 -60.62 -15.09
CA ARG A 5 16.23 -60.03 -14.63
C ARG A 5 16.32 -60.41 -13.14
N PRO A 6 17.50 -60.64 -12.55
CA PRO A 6 18.33 -59.54 -12.02
C PRO A 6 19.85 -59.86 -12.19
N VAL A 7 20.85 -59.02 -11.88
CA VAL A 7 21.25 -58.51 -10.57
C VAL A 7 22.36 -57.46 -10.78
N ARG A 8 22.22 -56.32 -10.10
CA ARG A 8 23.26 -55.31 -9.86
C ARG A 8 24.29 -55.82 -8.83
N ARG A 9 25.57 -55.53 -9.03
CA ARG A 9 26.58 -55.22 -7.99
C ARG A 9 27.61 -54.27 -8.66
N PHE A 10 27.67 -52.96 -8.37
CA PHE A 10 28.28 -52.33 -7.17
C PHE A 10 29.63 -52.98 -6.84
N LEU A 11 30.78 -52.31 -6.76
CA LEU A 11 31.20 -50.91 -6.74
C LEU A 11 32.76 -50.97 -6.84
N LYS A 12 33.43 -49.81 -7.03
CA LYS A 12 34.89 -49.54 -6.97
C LYS A 12 35.55 -49.47 -8.34
N ASP A 13 36.28 -48.45 -8.72
CA ASP A 13 36.75 -47.21 -8.08
C ASP A 13 37.04 -46.26 -9.26
N PHE A 14 36.64 -44.99 -9.20
CA PHE A 14 37.53 -43.87 -8.85
C PHE A 14 38.55 -43.57 -9.95
N VAL A 15 38.87 -42.28 -10.11
CA VAL A 15 39.95 -41.71 -10.94
C VAL A 15 39.51 -41.16 -12.32
N PHE A 16 39.40 -39.82 -12.34
CA PHE A 16 39.65 -38.89 -13.45
C PHE A 16 38.66 -38.87 -14.63
N ARG A 17 37.62 -38.04 -14.49
CA ARG A 17 37.12 -37.27 -15.63
C ARG A 17 37.50 -35.81 -15.46
N LEU A 18 38.49 -35.43 -16.25
CA LEU A 18 38.96 -34.07 -16.48
C LEU A 18 37.80 -33.12 -16.78
N PHE A 19 37.78 -32.01 -16.03
CA PHE A 19 37.64 -30.64 -16.51
C PHE A 19 36.71 -30.40 -17.71
N GLY A 20 35.46 -30.08 -17.39
CA GLY A 20 34.51 -29.42 -18.27
C GLY A 20 33.57 -28.50 -17.48
N SER A 21 34.11 -27.79 -16.49
CA SER A 21 33.36 -26.75 -15.77
C SER A 21 33.30 -25.51 -16.65
N VAL A 22 32.22 -25.38 -17.41
CA VAL A 22 31.84 -24.11 -18.04
C VAL A 22 31.47 -23.16 -16.91
N PHE A 23 32.47 -22.40 -16.44
CA PHE A 23 32.27 -21.20 -15.66
C PHE A 23 31.53 -20.20 -16.56
N VAL A 24 30.20 -20.16 -16.45
CA VAL A 24 29.44 -18.99 -16.89
C VAL A 24 29.80 -17.89 -15.90
N PRO A 25 30.49 -16.80 -16.30
CA PRO A 25 30.63 -15.68 -15.40
C PRO A 25 29.22 -15.12 -15.22
N PHE A 26 28.67 -15.29 -14.02
CA PHE A 26 27.55 -14.49 -13.57
C PHE A 26 27.99 -13.04 -13.77
N ILE A 27 27.41 -12.39 -14.77
CA ILE A 27 27.52 -10.96 -14.98
C ILE A 27 27.03 -10.34 -13.67
N LEU A 28 27.98 -9.89 -12.85
CA LEU A 28 27.74 -8.98 -11.76
C LEU A 28 27.15 -7.73 -12.42
N PHE A 29 25.83 -7.65 -12.46
CA PHE A 29 25.16 -6.39 -12.70
C PHE A 29 25.77 -5.42 -11.68
N PRO A 30 26.39 -4.30 -12.14
CA PRO A 30 26.84 -3.30 -11.20
C PRO A 30 25.61 -2.89 -10.40
N GLN A 31 25.65 -3.11 -9.08
CA GLN A 31 24.75 -2.40 -8.19
C GLN A 31 25.03 -0.93 -8.48
N SER A 32 24.12 -0.30 -9.22
CA SER A 32 24.19 1.13 -9.52
C SER A 32 24.54 1.82 -8.19
N PRO A 33 25.59 2.67 -8.18
CA PRO A 33 25.97 3.37 -6.96
C PRO A 33 24.72 4.03 -6.39
N LEU A 34 24.58 4.02 -5.06
CA LEU A 34 23.49 4.65 -4.33
C LEU A 34 23.51 6.16 -4.64
N VAL A 35 22.99 6.53 -5.81
CA VAL A 35 22.72 7.92 -6.15
C VAL A 35 21.71 8.38 -5.10
N PRO A 36 21.95 9.52 -4.43
CA PRO A 36 20.95 10.08 -3.54
C PRO A 36 19.67 10.29 -4.34
N THR A 37 18.67 9.44 -4.12
CA THR A 37 17.38 9.55 -4.79
C THR A 37 16.76 10.89 -4.40
N ASP A 38 16.67 11.79 -5.38
CA ASP A 38 15.94 13.05 -5.27
C ASP A 38 14.52 12.90 -5.82
N PHE A 39 13.62 13.82 -5.46
CA PHE A 39 12.26 13.84 -5.98
C PHE A 39 12.22 13.93 -7.51
N SER A 40 13.17 14.64 -8.13
CA SER A 40 13.28 14.77 -9.59
C SER A 40 13.38 13.41 -10.29
N ASP A 41 14.25 12.52 -9.81
CA ASP A 41 14.41 11.17 -10.34
C ASP A 41 13.13 10.33 -10.19
N VAL A 42 12.53 10.35 -9.00
CA VAL A 42 11.27 9.62 -8.70
C VAL A 42 10.15 10.10 -9.63
N TYR A 43 10.04 11.41 -9.82
CA TYR A 43 9.03 12.00 -10.67
C TYR A 43 9.24 11.68 -12.16
N ASP A 44 10.48 11.55 -12.61
CA ASP A 44 10.78 11.12 -13.97
C ASP A 44 10.43 9.65 -14.21
N PHE A 45 10.67 8.76 -13.24
CA PHE A 45 10.18 7.38 -13.34
C PHE A 45 8.66 7.31 -13.35
N TYR A 46 7.99 8.15 -12.56
CA TYR A 46 6.53 8.25 -12.55
C TYR A 46 5.97 8.65 -13.91
N LYS A 47 6.50 9.73 -14.51
CA LYS A 47 6.10 10.21 -15.85
C LYS A 47 6.33 9.19 -16.95
N LYS A 48 7.39 8.38 -16.83
CA LYS A 48 7.73 7.31 -17.80
C LYS A 48 6.96 6.01 -17.56
N GLY A 49 6.11 5.94 -16.53
CA GLY A 49 5.37 4.72 -16.17
C GLY A 49 6.25 3.59 -15.63
N ASN A 50 7.50 3.89 -15.24
CA ASN A 50 8.43 2.89 -14.71
C ASN A 50 8.22 2.71 -13.19
N TYR A 51 7.05 2.19 -12.83
CA TYR A 51 6.60 2.09 -11.44
C TYR A 51 7.44 1.13 -10.60
N ASP A 52 7.95 0.04 -11.19
CA ASP A 52 8.78 -0.91 -10.44
C ASP A 52 10.12 -0.26 -10.02
N THR A 53 10.72 0.56 -10.90
CA THR A 53 11.93 1.32 -10.55
C THR A 53 11.61 2.42 -9.54
N LEU A 54 10.51 3.16 -9.74
CA LEU A 54 10.03 4.18 -8.82
C LEU A 54 9.90 3.62 -7.40
N VAL A 55 9.18 2.52 -7.24
CA VAL A 55 8.98 1.84 -5.96
C VAL A 55 10.31 1.50 -5.30
N LYS A 56 11.23 0.88 -6.06
CA LYS A 56 12.54 0.48 -5.55
C LYS A 56 13.37 1.66 -5.04
N VAL A 57 13.45 2.75 -5.80
CA VAL A 57 14.26 3.92 -5.41
C VAL A 57 13.59 4.72 -4.29
N SER A 58 12.26 4.79 -4.27
CA SER A 58 11.48 5.46 -3.22
C SER A 58 11.63 4.77 -1.87
N ARG A 59 11.61 3.43 -1.80
CA ARG A 59 11.81 2.70 -0.53
C ARG A 59 13.13 3.06 0.15
N THR A 60 14.19 3.24 -0.64
CA THR A 60 15.49 3.68 -0.11
C THR A 60 15.43 5.12 0.39
N ALA A 61 14.77 6.02 -0.35
CA ALA A 61 14.63 7.43 0.03
C ALA A 61 13.80 7.62 1.30
N LEU A 62 12.70 6.88 1.45
CA LEU A 62 11.74 7.02 2.55
C LEU A 62 12.25 6.46 3.89
N ARG A 63 13.34 5.68 3.89
CA ARG A 63 14.00 5.20 5.11
C ARG A 63 14.85 6.26 5.80
N LYS A 64 15.14 7.38 5.13
CA LYS A 64 15.89 8.51 5.71
C LYS A 64 15.15 9.12 6.90
N GLU A 65 15.89 9.86 7.73
CA GLU A 65 15.33 10.60 8.87
C GLU A 65 14.41 11.72 8.41
N GLU A 66 14.89 12.52 7.45
CA GLU A 66 14.06 13.49 6.73
C GLU A 66 13.34 12.82 5.56
N VAL A 67 12.02 12.82 5.64
CA VAL A 67 11.13 12.22 4.64
C VAL A 67 10.67 13.27 3.65
N ASP A 68 10.93 13.06 2.36
CA ASP A 68 10.26 13.81 1.30
C ASP A 68 8.87 13.22 1.05
N TYR A 69 7.84 13.91 1.52
CA TYR A 69 6.46 13.45 1.39
C TYR A 69 5.93 13.44 -0.06
N ARG A 70 6.60 14.13 -1.00
CA ARG A 70 6.25 14.03 -2.43
C ARG A 70 6.66 12.68 -2.99
N ILE A 71 7.82 12.17 -2.56
CA ILE A 71 8.25 10.80 -2.86
C ILE A 71 7.29 9.80 -2.22
N LEU A 72 6.85 10.05 -0.97
CA LEU A 72 5.86 9.19 -0.31
C LEU A 72 4.56 9.10 -1.10
N LEU A 73 4.04 10.24 -1.56
CA LEU A 73 2.80 10.28 -2.33
C LEU A 73 2.90 9.46 -3.63
N LEU A 74 3.99 9.63 -4.39
CA LEU A 74 4.23 8.86 -5.62
C LEU A 74 4.47 7.37 -5.33
N TYR A 75 5.17 7.06 -4.24
CA TYR A 75 5.36 5.69 -3.78
C TYR A 75 4.03 5.01 -3.48
N THR A 76 3.16 5.63 -2.67
CA THR A 76 1.85 5.07 -2.33
C THR A 76 0.99 4.86 -3.58
N ALA A 77 1.04 5.78 -4.54
CA ALA A 77 0.31 5.64 -5.80
C ALA A 77 0.81 4.45 -6.65
N ALA A 78 2.11 4.17 -6.65
CA ALA A 78 2.76 3.19 -7.53
C ALA A 78 2.96 1.80 -6.91
N GLU A 79 3.14 1.71 -5.59
CA GLU A 79 3.32 0.46 -4.87
C GLU A 79 2.08 -0.43 -5.03
N LYS A 80 2.29 -1.70 -5.33
CA LYS A 80 1.22 -2.68 -5.59
C LYS A 80 0.84 -3.44 -4.32
N ASP A 81 1.80 -3.61 -3.41
CA ASP A 81 1.61 -4.34 -2.18
C ASP A 81 1.07 -3.43 -1.06
N PRO A 82 -0.19 -3.60 -0.61
CA PRO A 82 -0.76 -2.77 0.45
C PRO A 82 -0.02 -2.92 1.79
N GLU A 83 0.56 -4.08 2.10
CA GLU A 83 1.26 -4.30 3.37
C GLU A 83 2.55 -3.46 3.45
N GLU A 84 3.28 -3.35 2.34
CA GLU A 84 4.48 -2.51 2.26
C GLU A 84 4.15 -1.01 2.31
N ILE A 85 2.94 -0.61 1.90
CA ILE A 85 2.45 0.77 2.08
C ILE A 85 2.13 1.02 3.54
N ASP A 86 1.35 0.13 4.17
CA ASP A 86 0.98 0.24 5.60
C ASP A 86 2.24 0.38 6.46
N LYS A 87 3.18 -0.54 6.29
CA LYS A 87 4.46 -0.53 6.99
C LYS A 87 5.25 0.76 6.78
N THR A 88 5.27 1.28 5.56
CA THR A 88 5.97 2.54 5.25
C THR A 88 5.29 3.73 5.91
N LEU A 89 3.96 3.80 5.84
CA LEU A 89 3.18 4.86 6.47
C LEU A 89 3.33 4.82 8.00
N ARG A 90 3.25 3.64 8.63
CA ARG A 90 3.45 3.47 10.08
C ARG A 90 4.85 3.94 10.50
N SER A 91 5.87 3.46 9.79
CA SER A 91 7.26 3.82 10.08
C SER A 91 7.52 5.32 9.94
N ILE A 92 6.82 6.02 9.05
CA ILE A 92 6.94 7.47 8.92
C ILE A 92 6.13 8.19 10.00
N TYR A 93 4.91 7.72 10.27
CA TYR A 93 4.00 8.30 11.25
C TYR A 93 4.59 8.27 12.68
N GLU A 94 5.21 7.17 13.06
CA GLU A 94 5.77 6.99 14.41
C GLU A 94 7.01 7.85 14.68
N LYS A 95 7.63 8.43 13.64
CA LYS A 95 8.85 9.26 13.80
C LYS A 95 8.57 10.66 14.35
N LYS A 96 7.34 11.18 14.20
CA LYS A 96 7.01 12.57 14.53
C LYS A 96 5.59 12.68 15.09
N GLU A 97 5.37 13.63 15.98
CA GLU A 97 4.02 13.88 16.53
C GLU A 97 3.04 14.45 15.50
N SER A 98 3.54 15.13 14.46
CA SER A 98 2.71 15.74 13.43
C SER A 98 3.33 15.64 12.04
N HIS A 99 2.45 15.64 11.03
CA HIS A 99 2.81 15.52 9.63
C HIS A 99 2.09 16.57 8.78
N PRO A 100 2.68 17.00 7.65
CA PRO A 100 2.04 17.96 6.75
C PRO A 100 0.89 17.31 5.97
N GLY A 101 0.00 18.12 5.40
CA GLY A 101 -1.16 17.65 4.63
C GLY A 101 -0.85 16.68 3.49
N ILE A 102 0.35 16.77 2.89
CA ILE A 102 0.80 15.83 1.85
C ILE A 102 1.00 14.40 2.36
N PHE A 103 1.36 14.21 3.64
CA PHE A 103 1.36 12.90 4.27
C PHE A 103 -0.04 12.31 4.29
N TYR A 104 -1.02 13.11 4.74
CA TYR A 104 -2.41 12.68 4.78
C TYR A 104 -3.01 12.48 3.38
N ASN A 105 -2.53 13.18 2.35
CA ASN A 105 -2.88 12.84 0.97
C ASN A 105 -2.42 11.42 0.59
N ALA A 106 -1.26 10.97 1.07
CA ALA A 106 -0.82 9.59 0.88
C ALA A 106 -1.66 8.60 1.71
N VAL A 107 -2.01 8.95 2.96
CA VAL A 107 -2.96 8.15 3.77
C VAL A 107 -4.31 8.01 3.07
N PHE A 108 -4.83 9.07 2.44
CA PHE A 108 -6.05 9.02 1.65
C PHE A 108 -5.97 8.00 0.51
N LEU A 109 -4.87 8.00 -0.28
CA LEU A 109 -4.67 7.00 -1.33
C LEU A 109 -4.63 5.58 -0.76
N PHE A 110 -4.04 5.41 0.43
CA PHE A 110 -4.02 4.12 1.09
C PHE A 110 -5.40 3.68 1.56
N LEU A 111 -6.23 4.59 2.09
CA LEU A 111 -7.63 4.31 2.44
C LEU A 111 -8.44 3.87 1.22
N GLU A 112 -8.28 4.50 0.06
CA GLU A 112 -8.92 4.06 -1.18
C GLU A 112 -8.52 2.62 -1.52
N ARG A 113 -7.24 2.28 -1.35
CA ARG A 113 -6.75 0.93 -1.59
C ARG A 113 -7.28 -0.09 -0.58
N CYS A 114 -7.34 0.25 0.70
CA CYS A 114 -7.96 -0.59 1.72
C CYS A 114 -9.42 -0.90 1.39
N LEU A 115 -10.18 0.11 0.99
CA LEU A 115 -11.58 -0.06 0.59
C LEU A 115 -11.71 -0.99 -0.61
N VAL A 116 -10.89 -0.80 -1.65
CA VAL A 116 -10.95 -1.63 -2.87
C VAL A 116 -10.55 -3.09 -2.60
N LEU A 117 -9.57 -3.32 -1.73
CA LEU A 117 -9.07 -4.65 -1.41
C LEU A 117 -9.84 -5.34 -0.28
N GLY A 118 -10.78 -4.65 0.37
CA GLY A 118 -11.47 -5.17 1.56
C GLY A 118 -10.57 -5.32 2.78
N ASP A 119 -9.47 -4.57 2.87
CA ASP A 119 -8.61 -4.52 4.06
C ASP A 119 -9.21 -3.58 5.11
N GLU A 120 -10.28 -4.07 5.75
CA GLU A 120 -10.97 -3.35 6.81
C GLU A 120 -10.06 -3.06 8.02
N PRO A 121 -9.22 -3.98 8.53
CA PRO A 121 -8.37 -3.69 9.68
C PRO A 121 -7.43 -2.50 9.46
N SER A 122 -6.67 -2.48 8.36
CA SER A 122 -5.76 -1.36 8.04
C SER A 122 -6.55 -0.09 7.73
N GLY A 123 -7.65 -0.22 6.98
CA GLY A 123 -8.54 0.89 6.66
C GLY A 123 -9.13 1.57 7.90
N ILE A 124 -9.52 0.78 8.91
CA ILE A 124 -10.03 1.31 10.18
C ILE A 124 -8.94 1.99 10.99
N TYR A 125 -7.75 1.39 11.05
CA TYR A 125 -6.61 2.00 11.75
C TYR A 125 -6.27 3.38 11.19
N TRP A 126 -6.04 3.46 9.87
CA TRP A 126 -5.69 4.73 9.23
C TRP A 126 -6.85 5.71 9.17
N GLY A 127 -8.08 5.22 9.08
CA GLY A 127 -9.27 6.07 9.07
C GLY A 127 -9.43 6.87 10.36
N LYS A 128 -9.15 6.26 11.51
CA LYS A 128 -9.12 6.96 12.81
C LYS A 128 -8.07 8.05 12.86
N ILE A 129 -6.83 7.73 12.46
CA ILE A 129 -5.73 8.71 12.38
C ILE A 129 -6.10 9.87 11.45
N PHE A 130 -6.72 9.55 10.30
CA PHE A 130 -7.09 10.52 9.30
C PHE A 130 -8.19 11.48 9.76
N ILE A 131 -9.17 11.02 10.54
CA ILE A 131 -10.19 11.88 11.16
C ILE A 131 -9.57 12.93 12.08
N GLU A 132 -8.61 12.50 12.88
CA GLU A 132 -8.01 13.32 13.94
C GLU A 132 -7.01 14.33 13.37
N ASN A 133 -6.20 13.90 12.41
CA ASN A 133 -5.03 14.67 11.98
C ASN A 133 -5.07 15.09 10.49
N GLY A 134 -6.00 14.54 9.71
CA GLY A 134 -6.06 14.70 8.25
C GLY A 134 -6.70 15.98 7.74
N THR A 135 -7.12 16.91 8.61
CA THR A 135 -7.82 18.16 8.22
C THR A 135 -7.02 19.05 7.26
N SER A 136 -5.70 18.93 7.28
CA SER A 136 -4.78 19.62 6.35
C SER A 136 -4.70 18.98 4.96
N SER A 137 -5.30 17.81 4.75
CA SER A 137 -5.37 17.15 3.45
C SER A 137 -6.35 17.86 2.53
N VAL A 138 -5.96 18.06 1.26
CA VAL A 138 -6.86 18.56 0.22
C VAL A 138 -7.94 17.53 -0.17
N ARG A 139 -7.81 16.29 0.33
CA ARG A 139 -8.73 15.16 0.14
C ARG A 139 -9.48 14.81 1.41
N TYR A 140 -9.53 15.72 2.40
CA TYR A 140 -10.11 15.42 3.71
C TYR A 140 -11.57 14.96 3.61
N ALA A 141 -12.39 15.65 2.81
CA ALA A 141 -13.80 15.29 2.63
C ALA A 141 -13.96 13.90 1.97
N GLU A 142 -13.20 13.64 0.90
CA GLU A 142 -13.20 12.35 0.23
C GLU A 142 -12.64 11.23 1.12
N GLY A 143 -11.64 11.52 1.95
CA GLY A 143 -11.08 10.56 2.90
C GLY A 143 -12.04 10.22 4.03
N LEU A 144 -12.78 11.19 4.58
CA LEU A 144 -13.86 10.92 5.53
C LEU A 144 -14.96 10.05 4.90
N TYR A 145 -15.35 10.35 3.66
CA TYR A 145 -16.32 9.53 2.94
C TYR A 145 -15.80 8.10 2.71
N THR A 146 -14.54 7.96 2.29
CA THR A 146 -13.88 6.66 2.07
C THR A 146 -13.83 5.86 3.37
N TYR A 147 -13.50 6.50 4.49
CA TYR A 147 -13.49 5.84 5.78
C TYR A 147 -14.91 5.42 6.23
N ALA A 148 -15.93 6.24 5.97
CA ALA A 148 -17.32 5.83 6.22
C ALA A 148 -17.72 4.59 5.39
N CYS A 149 -17.25 4.47 4.15
CA CYS A 149 -17.44 3.25 3.36
C CYS A 149 -16.72 2.04 3.98
N ILE A 150 -15.47 2.20 4.43
CA ILE A 150 -14.74 1.10 5.10
C ILE A 150 -15.48 0.64 6.35
N LEU A 151 -15.99 1.57 7.17
CA LEU A 151 -16.80 1.24 8.35
C LEU A 151 -18.10 0.53 7.98
N TYR A 152 -18.73 0.92 6.87
CA TYR A 152 -19.93 0.25 6.36
C TYR A 152 -19.64 -1.20 5.96
N GLU A 153 -18.58 -1.45 5.18
CA GLU A 153 -18.18 -2.82 4.79
C GLU A 153 -17.88 -3.69 6.02
N ALA A 154 -17.18 -3.11 7.01
CA ALA A 154 -16.88 -3.76 8.29
C ALA A 154 -18.08 -3.96 9.24
N GLY A 155 -19.30 -3.63 8.80
CA GLY A 155 -20.53 -3.74 9.62
C GLY A 155 -20.62 -2.74 10.78
N LYS A 156 -19.75 -1.74 10.84
CA LYS A 156 -19.70 -0.71 11.89
C LYS A 156 -20.62 0.46 11.57
N PHE A 157 -21.90 0.16 11.37
CA PHE A 157 -22.89 1.12 10.90
C PHE A 157 -23.07 2.37 11.78
N PRO A 158 -23.09 2.27 13.13
CA PRO A 158 -23.20 3.46 13.97
C PRO A 158 -22.01 4.42 13.80
N GLU A 159 -20.80 3.88 13.72
CA GLU A 159 -19.57 4.65 13.50
C GLU A 159 -19.61 5.31 12.11
N ALA A 160 -19.98 4.55 11.06
CA ALA A 160 -20.12 5.09 9.71
C ALA A 160 -21.09 6.28 9.66
N LYS A 161 -22.25 6.18 10.33
CA LYS A 161 -23.25 7.26 10.41
C LYS A 161 -22.71 8.49 11.13
N GLN A 162 -21.92 8.33 12.18
CA GLN A 162 -21.26 9.45 12.86
C GLN A 162 -20.28 10.19 11.92
N ILE A 163 -19.50 9.45 11.13
CA ILE A 163 -18.57 10.05 10.17
C ILE A 163 -19.32 10.83 9.09
N LEU A 164 -20.43 10.30 8.57
CA LEU A 164 -21.26 11.00 7.58
C LEU A 164 -21.90 12.28 8.14
N SER A 165 -22.32 12.27 9.42
CA SER A 165 -22.79 13.48 10.10
C SER A 165 -21.70 14.55 10.19
N LYS A 166 -20.49 14.18 10.65
CA LYS A 166 -19.33 15.09 10.69
C LYS A 166 -19.01 15.65 9.30
N LEU A 167 -19.08 14.81 8.26
CA LEU A 167 -18.79 15.23 6.89
C LEU A 167 -19.77 16.32 6.42
N LYS A 168 -21.07 16.16 6.69
CA LYS A 168 -22.12 17.14 6.30
C LYS A 168 -21.96 18.52 6.94
N GLU A 169 -21.28 18.63 8.06
CA GLU A 169 -20.96 19.92 8.69
C GLU A 169 -19.86 20.68 7.94
N SER A 170 -19.12 20.03 7.02
CA SER A 170 -18.10 20.66 6.19
C SER A 170 -18.70 21.35 4.95
N LYS A 171 -18.21 22.56 4.66
CA LYS A 171 -18.55 23.34 3.45
C LYS A 171 -18.16 22.67 2.13
N SER A 172 -17.28 21.66 2.15
CA SER A 172 -16.73 21.01 0.96
C SER A 172 -17.53 19.81 0.44
N THR A 173 -18.79 19.64 0.86
CA THR A 173 -19.58 18.42 0.63
C THR A 173 -20.47 18.42 -0.61
N GLU A 174 -20.60 19.52 -1.35
CA GLU A 174 -21.52 19.61 -2.49
C GLU A 174 -21.32 18.48 -3.52
N LYS A 175 -20.06 18.15 -3.83
CA LYS A 175 -19.72 17.06 -4.77
C LYS A 175 -20.01 15.65 -4.22
N LEU A 176 -20.12 15.51 -2.90
CA LEU A 176 -20.34 14.23 -2.21
C LEU A 176 -21.79 14.06 -1.73
N ALA A 177 -22.64 15.09 -1.77
CA ALA A 177 -23.99 15.07 -1.20
C ALA A 177 -24.83 13.85 -1.63
N LYS A 178 -24.84 13.54 -2.94
CA LYS A 178 -25.55 12.36 -3.47
C LYS A 178 -24.95 11.05 -2.95
N LYS A 179 -23.63 10.95 -2.88
CA LYS A 179 -22.90 9.75 -2.41
C LYS A 179 -23.12 9.51 -0.92
N ILE A 180 -23.11 10.58 -0.12
CA ILE A 180 -23.44 10.56 1.31
C ILE A 180 -24.86 10.03 1.49
N ARG A 181 -25.84 10.60 0.78
CA ARG A 181 -27.23 10.19 0.91
C ARG A 181 -27.46 8.73 0.55
N ILE A 182 -26.80 8.22 -0.49
CA ILE A 182 -26.88 6.80 -0.86
C ILE A 182 -26.34 5.91 0.28
N LEU A 183 -25.18 6.25 0.84
CA LEU A 183 -24.57 5.45 1.90
C LEU A 183 -25.43 5.44 3.18
N GLU A 184 -26.05 6.57 3.53
CA GLU A 184 -26.98 6.65 4.66
C GLU A 184 -28.17 5.70 4.50
N LEU A 185 -28.82 5.70 3.34
CA LEU A 185 -29.95 4.82 3.06
C LEU A 185 -29.54 3.34 3.13
N ASN A 186 -28.34 3.02 2.66
CA ASN A 186 -27.79 1.67 2.74
C ASN A 186 -27.49 1.25 4.19
N ILE A 187 -27.01 2.18 5.02
CA ILE A 187 -26.80 1.97 6.46
C ILE A 187 -28.15 1.70 7.15
N GLU A 188 -29.15 2.55 6.93
CA GLU A 188 -30.48 2.43 7.54
C GLU A 188 -31.11 1.08 7.22
N LYS A 189 -31.11 0.69 5.93
CA LYS A 189 -31.62 -0.60 5.47
C LYS A 189 -30.90 -1.80 6.12
N LYS A 190 -29.59 -1.72 6.32
CA LYS A 190 -28.82 -2.81 6.94
C LYS A 190 -29.09 -2.91 8.44
N MET A 191 -29.26 -1.79 9.13
CA MET A 191 -29.59 -1.76 10.55
C MET A 191 -31.00 -2.29 10.82
N GLU A 192 -31.99 -1.91 10.01
CA GLU A 192 -33.37 -2.44 10.10
C GLU A 192 -33.45 -3.95 9.87
N ALA A 193 -32.56 -4.50 9.04
CA ALA A 193 -32.50 -5.94 8.80
C ALA A 193 -31.85 -6.74 9.96
N GLN A 194 -31.23 -6.07 10.92
CA GLN A 194 -30.56 -6.69 12.08
C GLN A 194 -31.41 -6.63 13.37
N THR A 195 -32.52 -5.89 13.35
CA THR A 195 -33.52 -5.80 14.42
C THR A 195 -34.69 -6.74 14.19
#